data_AF-A0A2D5FFV1-F1
#
_entry.id   AF-A0A2D5FFV1-F1
#
_cell.length_a   1.000
_cell.length_b   1.000
_cell.length_c   1.000
_cell.angle_alpha   90.00
_cell.angle_beta   90.00
_cell.angle_gamma   90.00
#
_symmetry.space_group_name_H-M   'P 1'
#
loop_
_entity.id
_entity.type
_entity.pdbx_description
1 polymer ?
#
loop_
_entity_poly.entity_id
_entity_poly.type
_entity_poly.pdbx_seq_one_letter_code
_entity_poly.pdbx_strand_id
1 'polypeptide(L)'
;MSTVDRAMPFRRLFAALAVFAVTACQGPGPSADRQAAAPPDSAAACDGGENLLRNPAFAPTEGERRAAWRGAQHAGEPSFDVSASDGVLTIERVATQPWYTYAQFPPARALRGRELLFRADLQLDLDSEGWSQGLETGGGLQVLIWGLVDPVMGGSRLVYRSSLEQEPRLGNTDWFTAELRFAVPENATRMSVGFLHQANGSFSIRDPALLDCGPVGQRDGR
;
A
#
# COMPACT_ATOMS: atom_id res chain seq x y z
N MET A 1 -57.88 -18.80 17.33
CA MET A 1 -58.89 -19.66 16.68
C MET A 1 -58.55 -19.73 15.19
N SER A 2 -58.33 -20.96 14.71
CA SER A 2 -58.19 -21.46 13.32
C SER A 2 -57.18 -20.79 12.39
N THR A 3 -55.97 -21.33 12.17
CA THR A 3 -55.57 -22.38 11.18
C THR A 3 -56.21 -22.29 9.79
N VAL A 4 -55.38 -22.32 8.74
CA VAL A 4 -55.32 -23.40 7.73
C VAL A 4 -54.10 -23.19 6.80
N ASP A 5 -53.20 -24.17 6.84
CA ASP A 5 -52.15 -24.46 5.87
C ASP A 5 -52.68 -24.72 4.46
N ARG A 6 -51.88 -24.38 3.44
CA ARG A 6 -51.99 -25.01 2.12
C ARG A 6 -50.62 -25.40 1.58
N ALA A 7 -50.25 -26.65 1.86
CA ALA A 7 -49.36 -27.43 1.04
C ALA A 7 -50.04 -27.81 -0.29
N MET A 8 -49.27 -27.82 -1.38
CA MET A 8 -49.68 -28.47 -2.63
C MET A 8 -48.50 -29.19 -3.29
N PRO A 9 -48.78 -30.19 -4.15
CA PRO A 9 -48.12 -31.49 -4.07
C PRO A 9 -47.07 -31.78 -5.15
N PHE A 10 -46.26 -32.76 -4.81
CA PHE A 10 -45.48 -33.65 -5.67
C PHE A 10 -46.18 -34.02 -7.01
N ARG A 11 -45.45 -33.91 -8.12
CA ARG A 11 -45.65 -34.77 -9.30
C ARG A 11 -44.31 -35.29 -9.82
N ARG A 12 -44.33 -36.59 -10.13
CA ARG A 12 -43.21 -37.47 -10.47
C ARG A 12 -42.89 -37.46 -11.97
N LEU A 13 -41.61 -37.73 -12.25
CA LEU A 13 -40.98 -38.46 -13.37
C LEU A 13 -41.56 -38.35 -14.80
N PHE A 14 -40.68 -38.04 -15.76
CA PHE A 14 -40.39 -38.92 -16.90
C PHE A 14 -38.91 -38.79 -17.30
N ALA A 15 -38.25 -39.93 -17.47
CA ALA A 15 -36.91 -40.07 -18.02
C ALA A 15 -36.97 -40.05 -19.55
N ALA A 16 -35.96 -39.46 -20.20
CA ALA A 16 -35.60 -39.80 -21.57
C ALA A 16 -34.08 -39.68 -21.73
N LEU A 17 -33.51 -40.85 -22.04
CA LEU A 17 -32.13 -41.10 -22.43
C LEU A 17 -31.88 -40.45 -23.81
N ALA A 18 -30.80 -39.68 -23.94
CA ALA A 18 -30.22 -39.36 -25.25
C ALA A 18 -28.70 -39.53 -25.16
N VAL A 19 -28.25 -40.70 -25.62
CA VAL A 19 -26.84 -41.03 -25.85
C VAL A 19 -26.42 -40.33 -27.14
N PHE A 20 -25.51 -39.37 -27.05
CA PHE A 20 -24.67 -38.98 -28.17
C PHE A 20 -23.21 -39.24 -27.77
N ALA A 21 -22.69 -40.35 -28.29
CA ALA A 21 -21.26 -40.63 -28.31
C ALA A 21 -20.63 -39.81 -29.44
N VAL A 22 -19.78 -38.85 -29.09
CA VAL A 22 -18.78 -38.31 -30.01
C VAL A 22 -17.42 -38.55 -29.37
N THR A 23 -16.72 -39.51 -29.96
CA THR A 23 -15.34 -39.89 -29.68
C THR A 23 -14.38 -38.93 -30.40
N ALA A 24 -13.14 -38.84 -29.89
CA ALA A 24 -11.93 -38.16 -30.42
C ALA A 24 -11.70 -36.74 -29.85
N CYS A 25 -10.55 -36.34 -29.30
CA CYS A 25 -9.21 -36.91 -29.17
C CYS A 25 -8.63 -36.56 -27.79
N GLN A 26 -7.94 -37.51 -27.16
CA GLN A 26 -7.03 -37.25 -26.06
C GLN A 26 -5.73 -36.65 -26.62
N GLY A 27 -5.41 -35.43 -26.19
CA GLY A 27 -4.06 -34.88 -26.30
C GLY A 27 -3.67 -34.32 -24.93
N PRO A 28 -2.59 -34.80 -24.29
CA PRO A 28 -2.06 -34.15 -23.10
C PRO A 28 -1.23 -32.95 -23.57
N GLY A 29 -1.89 -31.81 -23.75
CA GLY A 29 -1.21 -30.53 -23.86
C GLY A 29 -0.90 -30.05 -22.44
N PRO A 30 0.37 -29.82 -22.06
CA PRO A 30 0.64 -29.13 -20.81
C PRO A 30 -0.01 -27.75 -20.89
N SER A 31 -0.94 -27.50 -19.96
CA SER A 31 -1.42 -26.15 -19.65
C SER A 31 -0.20 -25.34 -19.27
N ALA A 32 0.33 -24.59 -20.25
CA ALA A 32 1.31 -23.56 -19.97
C ALA A 32 0.58 -22.53 -19.13
N ASP A 33 0.83 -22.62 -17.83
CA ASP A 33 0.73 -21.53 -16.89
C ASP A 33 1.10 -20.25 -17.61
N ARG A 34 0.10 -19.42 -17.91
CA ARG A 34 0.36 -18.01 -18.12
C ARG A 34 0.57 -17.43 -16.72
N GLN A 35 1.70 -17.81 -16.12
CA GLN A 35 2.38 -17.00 -15.13
C GLN A 35 2.41 -15.62 -15.75
N ALA A 36 1.63 -14.69 -15.21
CA ALA A 36 1.94 -13.29 -15.39
C ALA A 36 3.37 -13.16 -14.84
N ALA A 37 4.34 -13.10 -15.74
CA ALA A 37 5.70 -12.79 -15.37
C ALA A 37 5.62 -11.44 -14.66
N ALA A 38 5.84 -11.45 -13.35
CA ALA A 38 6.23 -10.24 -12.65
C ALA A 38 7.38 -9.63 -13.47
N PRO A 39 7.36 -8.32 -13.77
CA PRO A 39 8.43 -7.71 -14.55
C PRO A 39 9.76 -8.07 -13.88
N PRO A 40 10.66 -8.80 -14.57
CA PRO A 40 11.97 -9.07 -14.02
C PRO A 40 12.72 -7.74 -14.04
N ASP A 41 13.39 -7.42 -12.91
CA ASP A 41 14.52 -6.49 -12.79
C ASP A 41 14.38 -5.33 -11.78
N SER A 42 13.22 -5.04 -11.18
CA SER A 42 13.13 -3.97 -10.15
C SER A 42 13.54 -4.45 -8.74
N ALA A 43 13.20 -5.69 -8.38
CA ALA A 43 13.45 -6.26 -7.06
C ALA A 43 14.92 -6.68 -6.85
N ALA A 44 15.57 -7.24 -7.89
CA ALA A 44 16.92 -7.80 -7.78
C ALA A 44 18.01 -6.77 -7.43
N ALA A 45 17.79 -5.49 -7.70
CA ALA A 45 18.79 -4.44 -7.48
C ALA A 45 18.83 -3.87 -6.04
N CYS A 46 17.87 -4.23 -5.17
CA CYS A 46 17.88 -3.80 -3.75
C CYS A 46 18.08 -4.98 -2.78
N ASP A 47 18.27 -6.20 -3.30
CA ASP A 47 18.34 -7.41 -2.49
C ASP A 47 19.58 -7.39 -1.58
N GLY A 48 19.35 -7.27 -0.27
CA GLY A 48 20.38 -7.32 0.77
C GLY A 48 20.66 -6.01 1.51
N GLY A 49 20.01 -4.90 1.14
CA GLY A 49 20.10 -3.64 1.90
C GLY A 49 19.48 -3.76 3.30
N GLU A 50 20.11 -3.14 4.30
CA GLU A 50 19.52 -3.00 5.64
C GLU A 50 18.24 -2.16 5.56
N ASN A 51 17.19 -2.56 6.29
CA ASN A 51 15.95 -1.77 6.36
C ASN A 51 16.21 -0.49 7.16
N LEU A 52 16.10 0.66 6.48
CA LEU A 52 16.35 1.97 7.06
C LEU A 52 15.20 2.47 7.95
N LEU A 53 14.06 1.77 7.99
CA LEU A 53 12.95 2.07 8.89
C LEU A 53 13.20 1.48 10.28
N ARG A 54 12.87 2.25 11.33
CA ARG A 54 12.88 1.74 12.71
C ARG A 54 11.53 1.16 13.08
N ASN A 55 11.51 0.11 13.88
CA ASN A 55 10.26 -0.54 14.32
C ASN A 55 9.29 -0.84 13.15
N PRO A 56 9.72 -1.59 12.12
CA PRO A 56 8.84 -1.96 11.01
C PRO A 56 7.70 -2.90 11.46
N ALA A 57 7.87 -3.62 12.57
CA ALA A 57 6.85 -4.49 13.14
C ALA A 57 5.79 -3.76 14.00
N PHE A 58 5.82 -2.42 14.04
CA PHE A 58 4.89 -1.59 14.82
C PHE A 58 4.75 -2.01 16.29
N ALA A 59 5.81 -2.55 16.88
CA ALA A 59 5.80 -3.00 18.26
C ALA A 59 5.58 -1.82 19.22
N PRO A 60 4.92 -2.03 20.37
CA PRO A 60 4.77 -1.00 21.39
C PRO A 60 6.12 -0.42 21.82
N THR A 61 6.29 0.89 21.69
CA THR A 61 7.52 1.58 22.10
C THR A 61 7.38 2.08 23.54
N GLU A 62 7.52 1.18 24.51
CA GLU A 62 7.57 1.57 25.93
C GLU A 62 8.91 2.26 26.25
N GLY A 63 8.88 3.42 26.91
CA GLY A 63 10.08 4.12 27.38
C GLY A 63 10.90 4.85 26.32
N GLU A 64 10.54 4.79 25.04
CA GLU A 64 11.21 5.59 24.01
C GLU A 64 10.84 7.07 24.13
N ARG A 65 11.87 7.94 24.19
CA ARG A 65 11.67 9.41 24.26
C ARG A 65 10.96 9.97 23.01
N ARG A 66 11.01 9.25 21.88
CA ARG A 66 10.36 9.63 20.61
C ARG A 66 9.96 8.36 19.86
N ALA A 67 8.67 8.19 19.62
CA ALA A 67 8.16 7.11 18.77
C ALA A 67 8.85 7.11 17.40
N ALA A 68 9.15 5.91 16.89
CA ALA A 68 9.75 5.71 15.57
C ALA A 68 8.88 6.32 14.47
N TRP A 69 7.57 6.10 14.56
CA TRP A 69 6.54 6.59 13.66
C TRP A 69 5.80 7.80 14.23
N ARG A 70 5.32 8.67 13.36
CA ARG A 70 4.54 9.85 13.74
C ARG A 70 3.28 9.97 12.92
N GLY A 71 2.16 10.06 13.62
CA GLY A 71 0.87 10.43 13.08
C GLY A 71 0.70 11.93 12.94
N ALA A 72 0.03 12.35 11.86
CA ALA A 72 -0.50 13.70 11.72
C ALA A 72 -1.78 13.65 10.90
N GLN A 73 -2.73 14.51 11.23
CA GLN A 73 -3.95 14.72 10.47
C GLN A 73 -4.15 16.20 10.20
N HIS A 74 -5.12 16.52 9.35
CA HIS A 74 -5.60 17.88 9.22
C HIS A 74 -6.07 18.42 10.59
N ALA A 75 -5.90 19.73 10.77
CA ALA A 75 -6.30 20.41 11.99
C ALA A 75 -7.82 20.34 12.16
N GLY A 76 -8.28 19.92 13.33
CA GLY A 76 -9.70 19.75 13.62
C GLY A 76 -9.93 18.65 14.64
N GLU A 77 -11.09 18.03 14.58
CA GLU A 77 -11.45 16.89 15.41
C GLU A 77 -10.61 15.66 15.05
N PRO A 78 -10.21 14.84 16.04
CA PRO A 78 -9.66 13.51 15.77
C PRO A 78 -10.59 12.74 14.82
N SER A 79 -10.05 12.32 13.68
CA SER A 79 -10.84 11.66 12.64
C SER A 79 -10.25 10.36 12.15
N PHE A 80 -9.15 9.94 12.79
CA PHE A 80 -8.45 8.72 12.42
C PHE A 80 -8.04 7.98 13.68
N ASP A 81 -8.46 6.73 13.73
CA ASP A 81 -7.99 5.78 14.72
C ASP A 81 -6.82 4.99 14.13
N VAL A 82 -5.78 4.83 14.95
CA VAL A 82 -4.57 4.10 14.59
C VAL A 82 -4.29 3.07 15.65
N SER A 83 -4.21 1.81 15.22
CA SER A 83 -3.94 0.67 16.08
C SER A 83 -2.86 -0.21 15.45
N ALA A 84 -2.11 -0.92 16.30
CA ALA A 84 -1.13 -1.89 15.86
C ALA A 84 -1.25 -3.17 16.69
N SER A 85 -1.33 -4.31 16.02
CA SER A 85 -1.34 -5.64 16.63
C SER A 85 -0.62 -6.62 15.72
N ASP A 86 0.19 -7.53 16.29
CA ASP A 86 0.80 -8.65 15.57
C ASP A 86 1.56 -8.26 14.28
N GLY A 87 2.25 -7.12 14.31
CA GLY A 87 3.01 -6.64 13.14
C GLY A 87 2.18 -5.89 12.10
N VAL A 88 0.88 -5.70 12.33
CA VAL A 88 -0.05 -5.02 11.43
C VAL A 88 -0.46 -3.69 12.03
N LEU A 89 -0.27 -2.61 11.28
CA LEU A 89 -0.81 -1.29 11.57
C LEU A 89 -2.13 -1.11 10.80
N THR A 90 -3.19 -0.67 11.47
CA THR A 90 -4.46 -0.31 10.83
C THR A 90 -4.74 1.18 11.06
N ILE A 91 -5.09 1.88 9.98
CA ILE A 91 -5.52 3.28 10.01
C ILE A 91 -6.94 3.34 9.47
N GLU A 92 -7.88 3.77 10.30
CA GLU A 92 -9.30 3.88 9.97
C GLU A 92 -9.77 5.33 10.08
N ARG A 93 -10.53 5.81 9.11
CA ARG A 93 -11.19 7.11 9.19
C ARG A 93 -12.50 6.99 9.97
N VAL A 94 -12.58 7.68 11.10
CA VAL A 94 -13.73 7.66 12.04
C VAL A 94 -14.50 8.97 12.12
N ALA A 95 -13.97 10.06 11.53
CA ALA A 95 -14.69 11.34 11.43
C ALA A 95 -14.30 12.14 10.16
N THR A 96 -14.45 13.47 10.16
CA THR A 96 -14.58 14.23 8.92
C THR A 96 -13.30 14.82 8.35
N GLN A 97 -12.19 14.82 9.09
CA GLN A 97 -10.94 15.36 8.57
C GLN A 97 -10.47 14.58 7.31
N PRO A 98 -9.91 15.28 6.31
CA PRO A 98 -9.74 14.74 4.96
C PRO A 98 -8.46 13.93 4.74
N TRP A 99 -7.54 13.90 5.71
CA TRP A 99 -6.31 13.13 5.55
C TRP A 99 -5.65 12.78 6.87
N TYR A 100 -4.91 11.67 6.84
CA TYR A 100 -3.98 11.24 7.85
C TYR A 100 -2.66 10.79 7.22
N THR A 101 -1.55 11.07 7.89
CA THR A 101 -0.23 10.56 7.53
C THR A 101 0.39 9.84 8.72
N TYR A 102 1.01 8.69 8.47
CA TYR A 102 1.80 7.96 9.47
C TYR A 102 3.19 7.69 8.91
N ALA A 103 4.21 8.39 9.40
CA ALA A 103 5.50 8.44 8.73
C ALA A 103 6.72 8.46 9.66
N GLN A 104 7.86 8.05 9.10
CA GLN A 104 9.19 8.26 9.66
C GLN A 104 9.95 9.33 8.87
N PHE A 105 11.04 9.82 9.48
CA PHE A 105 11.91 10.84 8.88
C PHE A 105 13.36 10.33 8.80
N PRO A 106 13.68 9.42 7.86
CA PRO A 106 15.06 8.97 7.66
C PRO A 106 16.00 10.14 7.28
N PRO A 107 17.32 10.01 7.54
CA PRO A 107 18.27 11.11 7.41
C PRO A 107 18.59 11.43 5.93
N ALA A 108 17.72 12.21 5.28
CA ALA A 108 17.82 12.56 3.85
C ALA A 108 19.20 13.04 3.39
N ARG A 109 19.92 13.81 4.22
CA ARG A 109 21.25 14.34 3.87
C ARG A 109 22.30 13.25 3.70
N ALA A 110 22.20 12.16 4.46
CA ALA A 110 23.13 11.03 4.34
C ALA A 110 22.80 10.13 3.14
N LEU A 111 21.60 10.30 2.55
CA LEU A 111 21.09 9.47 1.46
C LEU A 111 21.05 10.20 0.11
N ARG A 112 21.63 11.40 0.00
CA ARG A 112 21.69 12.16 -1.26
C ARG A 112 22.36 11.35 -2.37
N GLY A 113 21.81 11.41 -3.58
CA GLY A 113 22.33 10.67 -4.73
C GLY A 113 22.10 9.16 -4.67
N ARG A 114 21.41 8.67 -3.64
CA ARG A 114 21.03 7.26 -3.50
C ARG A 114 19.68 6.99 -4.14
N GLU A 115 19.54 5.80 -4.69
CA GLU A 115 18.27 5.25 -5.12
C GLU A 115 17.72 4.34 -4.02
N LEU A 116 16.47 4.57 -3.63
CA LEU A 116 15.81 3.83 -2.56
C LEU A 116 14.57 3.10 -3.08
N LEU A 117 14.24 1.99 -2.44
CA LEU A 117 12.98 1.26 -2.61
C LEU A 117 12.19 1.33 -1.30
N PHE A 118 11.03 1.96 -1.34
CA PHE A 118 10.05 1.91 -0.26
C PHE A 118 8.94 0.92 -0.62
N ARG A 119 8.69 -0.06 0.23
CA ARG A 119 7.65 -1.06 0.03
C ARG A 119 6.92 -1.41 1.32
N ALA A 120 5.71 -1.90 1.19
CA ALA A 120 4.94 -2.52 2.26
C ALA A 120 3.85 -3.43 1.67
N ASP A 121 3.40 -4.39 2.45
CA ASP A 121 2.17 -5.11 2.17
C ASP A 121 0.99 -4.28 2.68
N LEU A 122 0.00 -4.09 1.81
CA LEU A 122 -1.21 -3.31 2.07
C LEU A 122 -2.46 -4.19 1.93
N GLN A 123 -3.44 -3.93 2.77
CA GLN A 123 -4.81 -4.42 2.61
C GLN A 123 -5.74 -3.22 2.72
N LEU A 124 -6.61 -3.04 1.73
CA LEU A 124 -7.54 -1.93 1.64
C LEU A 124 -8.97 -2.40 1.89
N ASP A 125 -9.71 -1.60 2.65
CA ASP A 125 -11.15 -1.54 2.68
C ASP A 125 -11.56 -0.06 2.61
N LEU A 126 -11.39 0.52 1.42
CA LEU A 126 -11.47 1.96 1.20
C LEU A 126 -12.47 2.33 0.11
N ASP A 127 -13.19 3.43 0.32
CA ASP A 127 -14.08 4.01 -0.69
C ASP A 127 -13.98 5.53 -0.75
N SER A 128 -14.60 6.10 -1.78
CA SER A 128 -14.66 7.55 -2.03
C SER A 128 -16.08 8.11 -1.90
N GLU A 129 -17.00 7.39 -1.26
CA GLU A 129 -18.40 7.82 -1.16
C GLU A 129 -18.49 9.16 -0.41
N GLY A 130 -19.21 10.12 -0.99
CA GLY A 130 -19.35 11.45 -0.41
C GLY A 130 -18.05 12.28 -0.38
N TRP A 131 -16.96 11.82 -1.00
CA TRP A 131 -15.70 12.55 -1.03
C TRP A 131 -15.75 13.71 -2.02
N SER A 132 -15.73 14.95 -1.52
CA SER A 132 -15.84 16.18 -2.33
C SER A 132 -14.64 17.12 -2.21
N GLN A 133 -13.58 16.69 -1.51
CA GLN A 133 -12.49 17.56 -1.03
C GLN A 133 -11.45 17.96 -2.09
N GLY A 134 -11.63 17.58 -3.37
CA GLY A 134 -10.70 17.91 -4.48
C GLY A 134 -9.28 17.36 -4.33
N LEU A 135 -9.05 16.51 -3.33
CA LEU A 135 -7.82 15.78 -3.07
C LEU A 135 -7.90 14.41 -3.74
N GLU A 136 -6.76 13.91 -4.19
CA GLU A 136 -6.64 12.52 -4.61
C GLU A 136 -7.07 11.58 -3.49
N THR A 137 -7.98 10.66 -3.81
CA THR A 137 -8.63 9.79 -2.83
C THR A 137 -7.97 8.42 -2.83
N GLY A 138 -7.67 7.88 -1.65
CA GLY A 138 -7.12 6.54 -1.51
C GLY A 138 -6.24 6.36 -0.27
N GLY A 139 -5.62 5.19 -0.19
CA GLY A 139 -4.66 4.84 0.85
C GLY A 139 -3.42 4.17 0.30
N GLY A 140 -2.27 4.42 0.94
CA GLY A 140 -1.03 3.67 0.72
C GLY A 140 0.22 4.53 0.83
N LEU A 141 1.21 4.32 -0.05
CA LEU A 141 2.57 4.84 0.15
C LEU A 141 2.66 6.35 -0.09
N GLN A 142 3.51 7.02 0.70
CA GLN A 142 3.88 8.42 0.51
C GLN A 142 5.37 8.63 0.77
N VAL A 143 6.00 9.37 -0.14
CA VAL A 143 7.37 9.90 0.03
C VAL A 143 7.39 11.38 -0.32
N LEU A 144 7.87 12.19 0.62
CA LEU A 144 8.07 13.63 0.46
C LEU A 144 9.53 13.97 0.76
N ILE A 145 10.18 14.71 -0.14
CA ILE A 145 11.56 15.18 0.09
C ILE A 145 11.61 16.68 -0.08
N TRP A 146 12.19 17.36 0.90
CA TRP A 146 12.48 18.79 0.84
C TRP A 146 13.96 19.01 0.57
N GLY A 147 14.28 20.04 -0.20
CA GLY A 147 15.64 20.41 -0.56
C GLY A 147 15.84 21.91 -0.67
N LEU A 148 17.11 22.35 -0.71
CA LEU A 148 17.48 23.75 -0.96
C LEU A 148 17.53 23.98 -2.47
N VAL A 149 16.60 24.77 -3.00
CA VAL A 149 16.52 25.07 -4.43
C VAL A 149 17.31 26.32 -4.79
N ASP A 150 17.42 27.27 -3.85
CA ASP A 150 18.14 28.53 -4.04
C ASP A 150 18.90 28.88 -2.75
N PRO A 151 20.24 28.99 -2.78
CA PRO A 151 21.04 29.35 -1.62
C PRO A 151 20.88 30.83 -1.21
N VAL A 152 20.39 31.70 -2.09
CA VAL A 152 20.22 33.14 -1.86
C VAL A 152 18.86 33.44 -1.23
N MET A 153 17.78 32.87 -1.78
CA MET A 153 16.41 33.08 -1.27
C MET A 153 16.16 32.38 0.08
N GLY A 154 16.99 31.39 0.42
CA GLY A 154 16.88 30.61 1.64
C GLY A 154 15.63 29.73 1.69
N GLY A 155 15.64 28.76 2.61
CA GLY A 155 14.48 27.91 2.88
C GLY A 155 14.42 26.63 2.03
N SER A 156 14.01 25.54 2.69
CA SER A 156 13.80 24.26 2.03
C SER A 156 12.42 24.21 1.40
N ARG A 157 12.32 23.75 0.15
CA ARG A 157 11.05 23.52 -0.55
C ARG A 157 10.86 22.05 -0.85
N LEU A 158 9.62 21.62 -1.09
CA LEU A 158 9.34 20.28 -1.56
C LEU A 158 9.95 20.12 -2.97
N VAL A 159 10.85 19.17 -3.14
CA VAL A 159 11.58 18.89 -4.40
C VAL A 159 11.24 17.52 -4.98
N TYR A 160 10.63 16.64 -4.19
CA TYR A 160 10.08 15.37 -4.63
C TYR A 160 8.79 15.09 -3.87
N ARG A 161 7.78 14.62 -4.58
CA ARG A 161 6.51 14.14 -4.03
C ARG A 161 6.10 12.89 -4.80
N SER A 162 5.78 11.85 -4.06
CA SER A 162 4.99 10.71 -4.52
C SER A 162 3.95 10.44 -3.45
N SER A 163 2.68 10.33 -3.85
CA SER A 163 1.56 10.08 -2.95
C SER A 163 0.49 9.34 -3.72
N LEU A 164 0.12 8.14 -3.26
CA LEU A 164 -0.97 7.35 -3.89
C LEU A 164 -0.74 7.02 -5.37
N GLU A 165 0.52 6.85 -5.77
CA GLU A 165 0.91 6.47 -7.15
C GLU A 165 0.68 4.97 -7.41
N GLN A 166 0.58 4.16 -6.37
CA GLN A 166 0.32 2.72 -6.47
C GLN A 166 -1.15 2.43 -6.82
N GLU A 167 -1.39 1.31 -7.49
CA GLU A 167 -2.72 0.72 -7.69
C GLU A 167 -2.75 -0.74 -7.18
N PRO A 168 -3.86 -1.19 -6.57
CA PRO A 168 -5.04 -0.39 -6.21
C PRO A 168 -4.77 0.57 -5.06
N ARG A 169 -5.47 1.71 -5.05
CA ARG A 169 -5.48 2.69 -3.92
C ARG A 169 -6.84 2.84 -3.23
N LEU A 170 -7.86 2.19 -3.78
CA LEU A 170 -9.23 2.13 -3.29
C LEU A 170 -9.77 0.72 -3.45
N GLY A 171 -10.94 0.46 -2.89
CA GLY A 171 -11.67 -0.79 -2.96
C GLY A 171 -11.38 -1.71 -1.78
N ASN A 172 -11.94 -2.92 -1.89
CA ASN A 172 -11.72 -4.01 -0.95
C ASN A 172 -10.74 -5.01 -1.59
N THR A 173 -9.66 -5.31 -0.88
CA THR A 173 -8.54 -6.12 -1.42
C THR A 173 -8.09 -7.16 -0.41
N ASP A 174 -7.52 -8.25 -0.92
CA ASP A 174 -6.59 -9.07 -0.12
C ASP A 174 -5.25 -8.34 0.00
N TRP A 175 -4.33 -8.88 0.83
CA TRP A 175 -2.98 -8.35 0.94
C TRP A 175 -2.26 -8.33 -0.41
N PHE A 176 -1.69 -7.17 -0.77
CA PHE A 176 -0.82 -7.01 -1.93
C PHE A 176 0.40 -6.14 -1.57
N THR A 177 1.50 -6.32 -2.29
CA THR A 177 2.71 -5.52 -2.08
C THR A 177 2.65 -4.25 -2.92
N ALA A 178 2.76 -3.09 -2.25
CA ALA A 178 2.98 -1.81 -2.90
C ALA A 178 4.46 -1.45 -2.86
N GLU A 179 4.98 -0.91 -3.95
CA GLU A 179 6.40 -0.53 -4.09
C GLU A 179 6.54 0.85 -4.72
N LEU A 180 7.54 1.60 -4.26
CA LEU A 180 7.92 2.90 -4.77
C LEU A 180 9.44 3.01 -4.80
N ARG A 181 10.01 3.09 -6.00
CA ARG A 181 11.43 3.36 -6.21
C ARG A 181 11.65 4.84 -6.49
N PHE A 182 12.61 5.46 -5.83
CA PHE A 182 12.88 6.89 -5.98
C PHE A 182 14.33 7.25 -5.73
N ALA A 183 14.79 8.31 -6.38
CA ALA A 183 16.10 8.90 -6.14
C ALA A 183 15.99 10.01 -5.08
N VAL A 184 16.94 10.05 -4.14
CA VAL A 184 17.05 11.17 -3.19
C VAL A 184 17.83 12.30 -3.86
N PRO A 185 17.22 13.48 -4.07
CA PRO A 185 17.91 14.61 -4.71
C PRO A 185 19.18 15.04 -3.98
N GLU A 186 20.20 15.46 -4.72
CA GLU A 186 21.48 15.95 -4.17
C GLU A 186 21.30 17.12 -3.19
N ASN A 187 20.28 17.94 -3.39
CA ASN A 187 19.98 19.08 -2.52
C ASN A 187 19.04 18.73 -1.34
N ALA A 188 18.70 17.45 -1.13
CA ALA A 188 17.76 17.02 -0.09
C ALA A 188 18.22 17.42 1.32
N THR A 189 17.32 17.92 2.15
CA THR A 189 17.58 18.32 3.54
C THR A 189 16.74 17.52 4.53
N ARG A 190 15.53 17.11 4.12
CA ARG A 190 14.56 16.35 4.92
C ARG A 190 13.82 15.39 4.01
N MET A 191 13.45 14.24 4.55
CA MET A 191 12.62 13.25 3.90
C MET A 191 11.58 12.74 4.88
N SER A 192 10.38 12.47 4.36
CA SER A 192 9.28 11.79 5.05
C SER A 192 8.93 10.57 4.22
N VAL A 193 8.90 9.40 4.85
CA VAL A 193 8.53 8.13 4.22
C VAL A 193 7.48 7.47 5.11
N GLY A 194 6.36 7.06 4.53
CA GLY A 194 5.28 6.45 5.30
C GLY A 194 4.01 6.29 4.49
N PHE A 195 2.89 6.41 5.18
CA PHE A 195 1.57 6.10 4.62
C PHE A 195 0.67 7.31 4.66
N LEU A 196 -0.18 7.40 3.65
CA LEU A 196 -1.20 8.43 3.49
C LEU A 196 -2.58 7.77 3.42
N HIS A 197 -3.53 8.31 4.16
CA HIS A 197 -4.95 7.94 4.11
C HIS A 197 -5.77 9.17 3.73
N GLN A 198 -6.47 9.10 2.60
CA GLN A 198 -7.36 10.13 2.07
C GLN A 198 -8.62 9.49 1.49
N ALA A 199 -9.29 8.63 2.24
CA ALA A 199 -10.50 7.91 1.82
C ALA A 199 -11.41 7.67 3.03
N ASN A 200 -12.58 7.07 2.81
CA ASN A 200 -13.34 6.44 3.89
C ASN A 200 -12.78 5.04 4.18
N GLY A 201 -13.20 4.47 5.30
CA GLY A 201 -12.90 3.09 5.67
C GLY A 201 -11.52 2.94 6.30
N SER A 202 -10.90 1.78 6.10
CA SER A 202 -9.63 1.42 6.73
C SER A 202 -8.64 0.88 5.71
N PHE A 203 -7.36 1.05 6.02
CA PHE A 203 -6.32 0.24 5.37
C PHE A 203 -5.28 -0.20 6.39
N SER A 204 -4.84 -1.43 6.16
CA SER A 204 -3.89 -2.12 7.01
C SER A 204 -2.56 -2.29 6.29
N ILE A 205 -1.48 -2.27 7.06
CA ILE A 205 -0.10 -2.21 6.59
C ILE A 205 0.70 -3.23 7.38
N ARG A 206 1.56 -4.00 6.70
CA ARG A 206 2.56 -4.85 7.35
C ARG A 206 3.86 -4.86 6.55
N ASP A 207 4.92 -5.34 7.20
CA ASP A 207 6.25 -5.55 6.62
C ASP A 207 6.83 -4.35 5.84
N PRO A 208 6.76 -3.10 6.38
CA PRO A 208 7.29 -1.95 5.69
C PRO A 208 8.83 -1.98 5.65
N ALA A 209 9.38 -1.66 4.48
CA ALA A 209 10.82 -1.59 4.27
C ALA A 209 11.22 -0.38 3.44
N LEU A 210 12.26 0.31 3.87
CA LEU A 210 12.98 1.29 3.07
C LEU A 210 14.40 0.79 2.85
N LEU A 211 14.71 0.39 1.62
CA LEU A 211 15.96 -0.23 1.25
C LEU A 211 16.81 0.75 0.43
N ASP A 212 18.12 0.75 0.67
CA ASP A 212 19.09 1.47 -0.16
C ASP A 212 19.58 0.55 -1.29
N CYS A 213 19.33 0.97 -2.53
CA CYS A 213 19.60 0.20 -3.73
C CYS A 213 20.89 0.63 -4.45
N GLY A 214 21.68 1.56 -3.89
CA GLY A 214 22.92 2.02 -4.50
C GLY A 214 22.90 3.48 -4.95
N PRO A 215 23.98 3.97 -5.57
CA PRO A 215 24.00 5.26 -6.22
C PRO A 215 23.06 5.27 -7.43
N VAL A 216 22.40 6.40 -7.68
CA VAL A 216 21.56 6.56 -8.88
C VAL A 216 22.38 6.28 -10.14
N GLY A 217 21.86 5.39 -11.01
CA GLY A 217 22.48 5.07 -12.31
C GLY A 217 23.53 3.96 -12.27
N GLN A 218 23.88 3.42 -11.10
CA GLN A 218 24.70 2.21 -10.99
C GLN A 218 23.80 0.98 -11.04
N ARG A 219 23.47 0.51 -12.24
CA ARG A 219 22.92 -0.85 -12.43
C ARG A 219 24.12 -1.78 -12.54
N ASP A 220 24.32 -2.64 -11.56
CA ASP A 220 25.36 -3.65 -11.61
C ASP A 220 25.21 -4.48 -12.88
N GLY A 221 26.14 -4.30 -13.81
CA GLY A 221 26.27 -5.14 -14.98
C GLY A 221 26.62 -6.56 -14.52
N ARG A 222 25.66 -7.47 -14.68
CA ARG A 222 25.94 -8.90 -14.82
C ARG A 222 25.44 -9.36 -16.17
#